data_AF-A0A3D1CFG1-F1
#
_entry.id   AF-A0A3D1CFG1-F1
#
_cell.length_a   1.000
_cell.length_b   1.000
_cell.length_c   1.000
_cell.angle_alpha   90.00
_cell.angle_beta   90.00
_cell.angle_gamma   90.00
#
_symmetry.space_group_name_H-M   'P 1'
#
loop_
_entity.id
_entity.type
_entity.pdbx_description
1 polymer ?
#
loop_
_entity_poly.entity_id
_entity_poly.type
_entity_poly.pdbx_seq_one_letter_code
_entity_poly.pdbx_strand_id
1 'polypeptide(L)'
;AKITRELEGGLSQEVEIDCPSVLTIQLGINTPRYASLRGIKQAAAKPVDEISLSDLGLSESDVGVDAALSRVRRMYIPEKGMASMIEGTPAEQAAKLAEIIREFKGE
;
A
#
# COMPACT_ATOMS: atom_id res chain seq x y z
N ALA A 1 -25.37 -2.11 4.89
CA ALA A 1 -24.34 -3.09 4.49
C ALA A 1 -23.46 -3.40 5.69
N LYS A 2 -23.08 -4.67 5.89
CA LYS A 2 -22.17 -5.07 6.99
C LYS A 2 -20.75 -5.26 6.45
N ILE A 3 -19.77 -4.65 7.10
CA ILE A 3 -18.36 -4.76 6.75
C ILE A 3 -17.53 -5.08 8.00
N THR A 4 -16.36 -5.64 7.78
CA THR A 4 -15.36 -5.87 8.84
C THR A 4 -14.20 -4.90 8.62
N ARG A 5 -13.91 -4.08 9.63
CA ARG A 5 -12.79 -3.14 9.64
C ARG A 5 -11.65 -3.70 10.49
N GLU A 6 -10.45 -3.75 9.94
CA GLU A 6 -9.23 -4.12 10.66
C GLU A 6 -8.73 -2.94 11.52
N LEU A 7 -8.27 -3.26 12.72
CA LEU A 7 -7.68 -2.34 13.69
C LEU A 7 -6.28 -2.85 14.09
N GLU A 8 -5.51 -2.03 14.80
CA GLU A 8 -4.18 -2.44 15.27
C GLU A 8 -4.25 -3.68 16.20
N GLY A 9 -3.14 -4.42 16.26
CA GLY A 9 -3.03 -5.60 17.11
C GLY A 9 -3.84 -6.81 16.62
N GLY A 10 -4.27 -6.82 15.36
CA GLY A 10 -5.04 -7.92 14.75
C GLY A 10 -6.52 -7.94 15.17
N LEU A 11 -7.00 -6.87 15.79
CA LEU A 11 -8.41 -6.72 16.14
C LEU A 11 -9.24 -6.43 14.88
N SER A 12 -10.47 -6.89 14.88
CA SER A 12 -11.44 -6.56 13.84
C SER A 12 -12.77 -6.14 14.44
N GLN A 13 -13.45 -5.22 13.76
CA GLN A 13 -14.71 -4.65 14.17
C GLN A 13 -15.74 -4.79 13.05
N GLU A 14 -16.92 -5.33 13.37
CA GLU A 14 -18.07 -5.26 12.47
C GLU A 14 -18.72 -3.88 12.52
N VAL A 15 -18.98 -3.31 11.34
CA VAL A 15 -19.64 -2.01 11.18
C VAL A 15 -20.79 -2.15 10.21
N GLU A 16 -21.93 -1.59 10.56
CA GLU A 16 -23.08 -1.46 9.68
C GLU A 16 -23.17 -0.02 9.15
N ILE A 17 -23.33 0.13 7.84
CA ILE A 17 -23.38 1.43 7.17
C ILE A 17 -24.50 1.47 6.12
N ASP A 18 -25.13 2.63 5.98
CA ASP A 18 -26.16 2.88 4.97
C ASP A 18 -25.55 3.13 3.59
N CYS A 19 -26.24 2.68 2.53
CA CYS A 19 -25.82 2.90 1.14
C CYS A 19 -26.54 4.13 0.55
N PRO A 20 -25.89 4.96 -0.29
CA PRO A 20 -24.53 4.79 -0.83
C PRO A 20 -23.43 5.20 0.16
N SER A 21 -22.35 4.41 0.19
CA SER A 21 -21.20 4.64 1.08
C SER A 21 -19.88 4.49 0.34
N VAL A 22 -18.84 5.17 0.83
CA VAL A 22 -17.46 5.04 0.32
C VAL A 22 -16.66 4.13 1.24
N LEU A 23 -15.91 3.19 0.66
CA LEU A 23 -15.06 2.24 1.38
C LEU A 23 -13.65 2.28 0.82
N THR A 24 -12.64 2.29 1.69
CA THR A 24 -11.25 2.02 1.34
C THR A 24 -10.94 0.56 1.68
N ILE A 25 -10.41 -0.19 0.71
CA ILE A 25 -10.23 -1.64 0.84
C ILE A 25 -8.80 -1.96 1.31
N GLN A 26 -8.69 -2.74 2.37
CA GLN A 26 -7.42 -3.18 2.94
C GLN A 26 -6.84 -4.38 2.19
N LEU A 27 -5.50 -4.47 2.15
CA LEU A 27 -4.80 -5.63 1.59
C LEU A 27 -5.20 -6.92 2.32
N GLY A 28 -5.32 -8.03 1.60
CA GLY A 28 -5.66 -9.33 2.19
C GLY A 28 -7.15 -9.60 2.38
N ILE A 29 -8.04 -8.67 2.02
CA ILE A 29 -9.49 -8.93 2.01
C ILE A 29 -9.89 -10.08 1.07
N ASN A 30 -9.11 -10.29 0.00
CA ASN A 30 -9.26 -11.38 -0.95
C ASN A 30 -7.93 -11.64 -1.69
N THR A 31 -7.94 -12.66 -2.55
CA THR A 31 -6.86 -12.94 -3.51
C THR A 31 -7.28 -12.43 -4.89
N PRO A 32 -6.64 -11.39 -5.46
CA PRO A 32 -6.94 -10.91 -6.80
C PRO A 32 -6.78 -12.02 -7.84
N ARG A 33 -7.79 -12.20 -8.69
CA ARG A 33 -7.75 -13.20 -9.77
C ARG A 33 -6.83 -12.79 -10.90
N TYR A 34 -6.22 -13.77 -11.57
CA TYR A 34 -5.58 -13.53 -12.86
C TYR A 34 -6.61 -13.20 -13.95
N ALA A 35 -6.21 -12.37 -14.90
CA ALA A 35 -7.02 -12.10 -16.09
C ALA A 35 -6.95 -13.29 -17.06
N SER A 36 -8.09 -13.70 -17.62
CA SER A 36 -8.12 -14.71 -18.68
C SER A 36 -7.73 -14.09 -20.02
N LEU A 37 -7.21 -14.90 -20.96
CA LEU A 37 -6.89 -14.43 -22.32
C LEU A 37 -8.10 -13.77 -23.01
N ARG A 38 -9.29 -14.35 -22.84
CA ARG A 38 -10.54 -13.75 -23.34
C ARG A 38 -10.81 -12.40 -22.68
N GLY A 39 -10.63 -12.30 -21.36
CA GLY A 39 -10.81 -11.06 -20.61
C GLY A 39 -9.85 -9.96 -21.07
N ILE A 40 -8.58 -10.30 -21.31
CA ILE A 40 -7.58 -9.37 -21.83
C ILE A 40 -7.99 -8.84 -23.22
N LYS A 41 -8.38 -9.73 -24.14
CA LYS A 41 -8.84 -9.32 -25.48
C LYS A 41 -10.07 -8.42 -25.43
N GLN A 42 -11.03 -8.73 -24.57
CA GLN A 42 -12.24 -7.91 -24.41
C GLN A 42 -11.94 -6.56 -23.79
N ALA A 43 -11.08 -6.51 -22.77
CA ALA A 43 -10.69 -5.25 -22.13
C ALA A 43 -9.94 -4.34 -23.12
N ALA A 44 -9.02 -4.91 -23.91
CA ALA A 44 -8.28 -4.17 -24.93
C ALA A 44 -9.17 -3.60 -26.05
N ALA A 45 -10.33 -4.22 -26.30
CA ALA A 45 -11.28 -3.74 -27.30
C ALA A 45 -12.26 -2.69 -26.76
N LYS A 46 -12.36 -2.50 -25.44
CA LYS A 46 -13.23 -1.49 -24.84
C LYS A 46 -12.60 -0.10 -24.98
N PRO A 47 -13.36 0.92 -25.37
CA PRO A 47 -12.87 2.29 -25.30
C PRO A 47 -12.61 2.69 -23.85
N VAL A 48 -11.62 3.54 -23.66
CA VAL A 48 -11.37 4.23 -22.38
C VAL A 48 -11.94 5.64 -22.55
N ASP A 49 -12.93 5.98 -21.75
CA ASP A 49 -13.57 7.29 -21.82
C ASP A 49 -12.64 8.35 -21.22
N GLU A 50 -12.23 9.31 -22.04
CA GLU A 50 -11.48 10.49 -21.61
C GLU A 50 -12.48 11.58 -21.19
N ILE A 51 -12.40 12.00 -19.93
CA ILE A 51 -13.28 13.01 -19.35
C ILE A 51 -12.43 14.23 -18.99
N SER A 52 -12.78 15.39 -19.54
CA SER A 52 -12.13 16.67 -19.24
C SER A 52 -12.67 17.30 -17.96
N LEU A 53 -11.96 18.32 -17.44
CA LEU A 53 -12.46 19.09 -16.28
C LEU A 53 -13.80 19.77 -16.58
N SER A 54 -13.97 20.29 -17.80
CA SER A 54 -15.22 20.93 -18.23
C SER A 54 -16.41 19.96 -18.24
N ASP A 55 -16.19 18.68 -18.56
CA ASP A 55 -17.26 17.66 -18.54
C ASP A 55 -17.77 17.40 -17.11
N LEU A 56 -16.94 17.68 -16.10
CA LEU A 56 -17.27 17.57 -14.68
C LEU A 56 -17.73 18.90 -14.06
N GLY A 57 -17.78 19.98 -14.84
CA GLY A 57 -18.07 21.33 -14.34
C GLY A 57 -16.97 21.93 -13.46
N LEU A 58 -15.73 21.45 -13.62
CA LEU A 58 -14.55 21.94 -12.90
C LEU A 58 -13.67 22.83 -13.79
N SER A 59 -12.89 23.68 -13.14
CA SER A 59 -11.90 24.59 -13.73
C SER A 59 -10.48 24.26 -13.29
N GLU A 60 -9.48 24.87 -13.93
CA GLU A 60 -8.08 24.72 -13.54
C GLU A 60 -7.81 25.20 -12.11
N SER A 61 -8.60 26.14 -11.59
CA SER A 61 -8.46 26.62 -10.21
C SER A 61 -8.98 25.66 -9.14
N ASP A 62 -9.75 24.63 -9.52
CA ASP A 62 -10.32 23.66 -8.56
C ASP A 62 -9.37 22.49 -8.29
N VAL A 63 -8.31 22.33 -9.10
CA VAL A 63 -7.42 21.17 -9.08
C VAL A 63 -5.95 21.57 -9.16
N GLY A 64 -5.06 20.57 -9.07
CA GLY A 64 -3.63 20.78 -9.22
C GLY A 64 -2.94 21.32 -7.96
N VAL A 65 -1.72 21.82 -8.15
CA VAL A 65 -0.84 22.24 -7.05
C VAL A 65 -1.36 23.49 -6.35
N ASP A 66 -2.01 24.39 -7.09
CA ASP A 66 -2.51 25.65 -6.57
C ASP A 66 -3.76 25.46 -5.67
N ALA A 67 -4.52 24.38 -5.89
CA ALA A 67 -5.65 24.00 -5.04
C ALA A 67 -5.26 23.06 -3.87
N ALA A 68 -3.99 22.63 -3.78
CA ALA A 68 -3.56 21.65 -2.78
C ALA A 68 -3.38 22.26 -1.39
N LEU A 69 -3.85 21.56 -0.35
CA LEU A 69 -3.69 21.97 1.07
C LEU A 69 -2.26 21.77 1.60
N SER A 70 -1.35 21.20 0.81
CA SER A 70 0.02 20.90 1.21
C SER A 70 0.94 20.99 0.01
N ARG A 71 2.15 21.54 0.23
CA ARG A 71 3.17 21.70 -0.81
C ARG A 71 4.47 21.00 -0.41
N VAL A 72 4.96 20.13 -1.28
CA VAL A 72 6.26 19.48 -1.11
C VAL A 72 7.35 20.54 -1.09
N ARG A 73 8.14 20.60 -0.01
CA ARG A 73 9.27 21.56 0.10
C ARG A 73 10.57 20.99 -0.43
N ARG A 74 10.88 19.74 -0.07
CA ARG A 74 12.07 19.00 -0.51
C ARG A 74 11.83 17.52 -0.31
N MET A 75 12.49 16.70 -1.12
CA MET A 75 12.60 15.26 -0.93
C MET A 75 14.09 14.93 -0.78
N TYR A 76 14.42 13.93 0.03
CA TYR A 76 15.79 13.46 0.23
C TYR A 76 15.76 11.99 0.63
N ILE A 77 16.88 11.30 0.39
CA ILE A 77 17.05 9.90 0.77
C ILE A 77 17.39 9.87 2.27
N PRO A 78 16.70 9.07 3.10
CA PRO A 78 17.06 8.96 4.51
C PRO A 78 18.46 8.37 4.68
N GLU A 79 19.19 8.84 5.69
CA GLU A 79 20.50 8.27 6.01
C GLU A 79 20.36 6.78 6.40
N LYS A 80 21.30 5.96 5.94
CA LYS A 80 21.32 4.54 6.30
C LYS A 80 21.60 4.44 7.79
N GLY A 81 20.75 3.72 8.52
CA GLY A 81 20.97 3.46 9.94
C GLY A 81 22.30 2.74 10.21
N MET A 82 22.79 2.83 11.44
CA MET A 82 23.95 2.06 11.88
C MET A 82 23.57 0.58 11.97
N ALA A 83 24.09 -0.23 11.04
CA ALA A 83 23.96 -1.67 11.06
C ALA A 83 25.35 -2.30 10.94
N SER A 84 25.59 -3.38 11.69
CA SER A 84 26.78 -4.20 11.53
C SER A 84 26.53 -5.27 10.47
N MET A 85 27.29 -5.24 9.37
CA MET A 85 27.23 -6.30 8.38
C MET A 85 27.87 -7.58 8.94
N ILE A 86 27.19 -8.72 8.76
CA ILE A 86 27.73 -10.03 9.09
C ILE A 86 28.35 -10.60 7.81
N GLU A 87 29.67 -10.54 7.70
CA GLU A 87 30.43 -11.05 6.55
C GLU A 87 30.78 -12.53 6.72
N GLY A 88 31.19 -13.19 5.63
CA GLY A 88 31.61 -14.59 5.61
C GLY A 88 30.72 -15.50 4.75
N THR A 89 30.95 -16.80 4.88
CA THR A 89 30.13 -17.84 4.26
C THR A 89 28.76 -17.97 4.94
N PRO A 90 27.73 -18.52 4.28
CA PRO A 90 26.40 -18.69 4.89
C PRO A 90 26.42 -19.41 6.26
N ALA A 91 27.35 -20.35 6.46
CA ALA A 91 27.52 -21.06 7.73
C ALA A 91 28.04 -20.13 8.84
N GLU A 92 29.03 -19.29 8.54
CA GLU A 92 29.60 -18.31 9.48
C GLU A 92 28.59 -17.21 9.82
N GLN A 93 27.83 -16.75 8.83
CA GLN A 93 26.78 -15.75 9.05
C GLN A 93 25.68 -16.29 9.97
N ALA A 94 25.24 -17.53 9.77
CA ALA A 94 24.25 -18.19 10.61
C ALA A 94 24.76 -18.41 12.05
N ALA A 95 26.03 -18.79 12.21
CA ALA A 95 26.65 -18.96 13.53
C ALA A 95 26.68 -17.64 14.33
N LYS A 96 27.11 -16.55 13.70
CA LYS A 96 27.13 -15.22 14.32
C LYS A 96 25.73 -14.72 14.67
N LEU A 97 24.74 -14.98 13.81
CA LEU A 97 23.34 -14.66 14.10
C LEU A 97 22.82 -15.45 15.32
N ALA A 98 23.12 -16.75 15.39
CA ALA A 98 22.73 -17.59 16.52
C ALA A 98 23.38 -17.13 17.83
N GLU A 99 24.62 -16.65 17.77
CA GLU A 99 25.33 -16.07 18.92
C GLU A 99 24.66 -14.80 19.43
N ILE A 100 24.33 -13.85 18.54
CA ILE A 100 23.58 -12.63 18.89
C ILE A 100 22.23 -12.97 19.53
N ILE A 101 21.53 -13.99 19.02
CA ILE A 101 20.24 -14.42 19.57
C ILE A 101 20.39 -15.02 20.97
N ARG A 102 21.45 -15.83 21.23
CA ARG A 102 21.74 -16.39 22.56
C ARG A 102 22.09 -15.29 23.56
N GLU A 103 22.96 -14.37 23.17
CA GLU A 103 23.35 -13.22 23.99
C GLU A 103 22.13 -12.38 24.39
N PHE A 104 21.22 -12.13 23.44
CA PHE A 104 19.97 -11.41 23.72
C PHE A 104 19.03 -12.17 24.66
N LYS A 105 19.00 -13.51 24.57
CA LYS A 105 18.19 -14.36 25.45
C LYS A 105 18.80 -14.58 26.84
N GLY A 106 20.07 -14.23 27.05
CA GLY A 106 20.78 -14.40 28.32
C GLY A 106 21.22 -15.84 28.62
N GLU A 107 21.42 -16.66 27.59
CA GLU A 107 22.02 -18.01 27.69
C GLU A 107 23.54 -17.98 27.46
#